data_AF-A0A1X0NN54-F1
#
_entry.id   AF-A0A1X0NN54-F1
#
_cell.length_a   1.000
_cell.length_b   1.000
_cell.length_c   1.000
_cell.angle_alpha   90.00
_cell.angle_beta   90.00
_cell.angle_gamma   90.00
#
_symmetry.space_group_name_H-M   'P 1'
#
loop_
_entity.id
_entity.type
_entity.pdbx_description
1 polymer ?
#
loop_
_entity_poly.entity_id
_entity_poly.type
_entity_poly.pdbx_seq_one_letter_code
_entity_poly.pdbx_strand_id
1 'polypeptide(L)'
;MRCLLCTALLLLCCAYGCIAAVVQPLPQRGQGPWDTYTLSVPGADTDVPKKVEENWQPIRIAVSSHGVAWTVNHCLYKKAGARWRYALNDPHFDKVVCYRRDGMTLEKANLFLNKILPAAISLHAERLKVKRES
;
A
#
# COMPACT_ATOMS: atom_id res chain seq x y z
N MET A 1 41.90 12.59 -37.10
CA MET A 1 42.00 11.93 -35.77
C MET A 1 40.83 12.22 -34.83
N ARG A 2 40.10 13.36 -34.96
CA ARG A 2 38.93 13.67 -34.10
C ARG A 2 37.70 12.78 -34.35
N CYS A 3 37.46 12.34 -35.59
CA CYS A 3 36.32 11.46 -35.91
C CYS A 3 36.41 10.06 -35.29
N LEU A 4 37.62 9.53 -35.11
CA LEU A 4 37.85 8.19 -34.53
C LEU A 4 37.61 8.17 -33.00
N LEU A 5 37.81 9.31 -32.34
CA LEU A 5 37.51 9.47 -30.91
C LEU A 5 36.00 9.54 -30.66
N CYS A 6 35.24 10.17 -31.56
CA CYS A 6 33.78 10.22 -31.46
C CYS A 6 33.14 8.85 -31.65
N THR A 7 33.67 8.02 -32.57
CA THR A 7 33.16 6.65 -32.78
C THR A 7 33.44 5.74 -31.59
N ALA A 8 34.59 5.91 -30.92
CA ALA A 8 34.91 5.14 -29.72
C ALA A 8 34.00 5.50 -28.53
N LEU A 9 33.69 6.80 -28.34
CA LEU A 9 32.79 7.27 -27.29
C LEU A 9 31.34 6.80 -27.49
N LEU A 10 30.84 6.81 -28.74
CA LEU A 10 29.51 6.30 -29.07
C LEU A 10 29.40 4.80 -28.78
N LEU A 11 30.40 4.00 -29.15
CA LEU A 11 30.42 2.57 -28.86
C LEU A 11 30.47 2.26 -27.36
N LEU A 12 31.22 3.05 -26.58
CA LEU A 12 31.25 2.93 -25.12
C LEU A 12 29.87 3.20 -24.49
N CYS A 13 29.14 4.18 -25.04
CA CYS A 13 27.80 4.55 -24.58
C CYS A 13 26.76 3.46 -24.91
N CYS A 14 26.89 2.80 -26.06
CA CYS A 14 26.02 1.69 -26.45
C CYS A 14 26.25 0.42 -25.62
N ALA A 15 27.49 0.16 -25.17
CA ALA A 15 27.79 -0.98 -24.30
C ALA A 15 27.34 -0.78 -22.84
N TYR A 16 27.30 0.46 -22.35
CA TYR A 16 26.90 0.81 -20.98
C TYR A 16 25.42 1.23 -20.84
N GLY A 17 24.68 1.41 -21.94
CA GLY A 17 23.43 2.19 -21.98
C GLY A 17 22.10 1.43 -22.05
N CYS A 18 22.06 0.09 -22.01
CA CYS A 18 20.79 -0.64 -22.08
C CYS A 18 20.42 -1.26 -20.72
N ILE A 19 20.15 -0.41 -19.73
CA ILE A 19 19.34 -0.82 -18.58
C ILE A 19 17.88 -0.80 -19.05
N ALA A 20 17.49 -1.85 -19.77
CA ALA A 20 16.07 -2.13 -19.99
C ALA A 20 15.49 -2.44 -18.61
N ALA A 21 14.63 -1.55 -18.11
CA ALA A 21 13.82 -1.83 -16.93
C ALA A 21 12.96 -3.07 -17.25
N VAL A 22 13.38 -4.22 -16.74
CA VAL A 22 12.62 -5.46 -16.83
C VAL A 22 11.34 -5.25 -16.02
N VAL A 23 10.21 -5.08 -16.70
CA VAL A 23 8.90 -5.16 -16.06
C VAL A 23 8.67 -6.62 -15.74
N GLN A 24 8.99 -7.01 -14.52
CA GLN A 24 8.80 -8.37 -14.04
C GLN A 24 7.29 -8.64 -13.92
N PRO A 25 6.72 -9.65 -14.61
CA PRO A 25 5.32 -10.00 -14.43
C PRO A 25 5.11 -10.48 -12.98
N LEU A 26 4.08 -9.94 -12.32
CA LEU A 26 3.69 -10.33 -10.97
C LEU A 26 3.42 -11.85 -10.90
N PRO A 27 3.90 -12.56 -9.87
CA PRO A 27 3.68 -13.99 -9.73
C PRO A 27 2.19 -14.31 -9.57
N GLN A 28 1.72 -15.33 -10.31
CA GLN A 28 0.36 -15.83 -10.18
C GLN A 28 0.16 -16.56 -8.84
N ARG A 29 -1.10 -16.61 -8.39
CA ARG A 29 -1.52 -17.21 -7.10
C ARG A 29 -0.94 -18.62 -6.92
N GLY A 30 -0.24 -18.82 -5.81
CA GLY A 30 0.23 -20.14 -5.36
C GLY A 30 1.75 -20.27 -5.23
N GLN A 31 2.54 -19.37 -5.83
CA GLN A 31 3.99 -19.27 -5.62
C GLN A 31 4.32 -18.08 -4.72
N GLY A 32 5.04 -18.35 -3.64
CA GLY A 32 5.41 -17.34 -2.66
C GLY A 32 6.54 -16.43 -3.18
N PRO A 33 6.50 -15.11 -2.92
CA PRO A 33 7.57 -14.19 -3.31
C PRO A 33 8.96 -14.56 -2.79
N TRP A 34 9.02 -15.37 -1.72
CA TRP A 34 10.24 -15.69 -0.99
C TRP A 34 11.04 -16.85 -1.56
N ASP A 35 10.44 -17.69 -2.41
CA ASP A 35 11.14 -18.85 -2.99
C ASP A 35 12.20 -18.44 -4.04
N THR A 36 12.16 -17.18 -4.48
CA THR A 36 13.08 -16.61 -5.50
C THR A 36 14.12 -15.62 -4.96
N TYR A 37 14.06 -15.25 -3.68
CA TYR A 37 15.05 -14.34 -3.07
C TYR A 37 15.96 -15.09 -2.08
N THR A 38 16.67 -16.11 -2.56
CA THR A 38 17.95 -16.46 -1.96
C THR A 38 18.96 -15.41 -2.40
N LEU A 39 19.11 -14.36 -1.59
CA LEU A 39 20.22 -13.42 -1.70
C LEU A 39 21.53 -14.22 -1.62
N SER A 40 22.23 -14.34 -2.74
CA SER A 40 23.61 -14.81 -2.75
C SER A 40 24.48 -13.76 -2.07
N VAL A 41 24.67 -13.91 -0.75
CA VAL A 41 25.71 -13.22 0.00
C VAL A 41 27.04 -13.89 -0.35
N PRO A 42 28.01 -13.21 -0.99
CA PRO A 42 29.34 -13.74 -1.14
C PRO A 42 30.07 -13.57 0.20
N GLY A 43 30.42 -14.69 0.84
CA GLY A 43 31.10 -14.72 2.13
C GLY A 43 30.47 -15.72 3.09
N ALA A 44 30.45 -16.99 2.72
CA ALA A 44 30.36 -18.05 3.71
C ALA A 44 31.74 -18.16 4.34
N ASP A 45 31.88 -17.75 5.60
CA ASP A 45 32.87 -18.31 6.52
C ASP A 45 32.46 -18.02 7.97
N THR A 46 32.34 -19.11 8.72
CA THR A 46 32.35 -19.24 10.20
C THR A 46 31.16 -18.71 11.01
N ASP A 47 30.62 -19.64 11.81
CA ASP A 47 29.70 -19.49 12.93
C ASP A 47 28.32 -18.93 12.61
N VAL A 48 27.38 -19.85 12.30
CA VAL A 48 25.94 -19.59 12.25
C VAL A 48 25.52 -18.92 13.57
N PRO A 49 25.26 -17.60 13.62
CA PRO A 49 24.64 -17.01 14.77
C PRO A 49 23.22 -17.59 14.77
N LYS A 50 22.79 -18.17 15.89
CA LYS A 50 21.38 -18.52 16.11
C LYS A 50 20.54 -17.36 15.61
N LYS A 51 19.82 -17.56 14.50
CA LYS A 51 18.85 -16.60 13.97
C LYS A 51 17.92 -16.32 15.14
N VAL A 52 18.06 -15.15 15.77
CA VAL A 52 17.03 -14.65 16.66
C VAL A 52 15.83 -14.53 15.74
N GLU A 53 14.87 -15.44 15.88
CA GLU A 53 13.56 -15.31 15.25
C GLU A 53 12.96 -14.04 15.85
N GLU A 54 13.24 -12.92 15.20
CA GLU A 54 12.58 -11.68 15.53
C GLU A 54 11.08 -11.93 15.33
N ASN A 55 10.32 -11.86 16.42
CA ASN A 55 8.90 -12.18 16.51
C ASN A 55 8.02 -11.18 15.71
N TRP A 56 8.25 -11.11 14.40
CA TRP A 56 7.49 -10.31 13.46
C TRP A 56 6.15 -11.01 13.19
N GLN A 57 5.07 -10.39 13.63
CA GLN A 57 3.71 -10.92 13.49
C GLN A 57 2.88 -10.06 12.54
N PRO A 58 1.86 -10.61 11.86
CA PRO A 58 0.96 -9.81 11.03
C PRO A 58 0.37 -8.62 11.81
N ILE A 59 0.25 -7.47 11.17
CA ILE A 59 -0.33 -6.28 11.81
C ILE A 59 -1.80 -6.55 12.18
N ARG A 60 -2.20 -6.11 13.37
CA ARG A 60 -3.61 -6.10 13.81
C ARG A 60 -4.14 -4.67 13.71
N ILE A 61 -5.12 -4.46 12.84
CA ILE A 61 -5.72 -3.14 12.63
C ILE A 61 -7.07 -3.11 13.34
N ALA A 62 -7.18 -2.32 14.40
CA ALA A 62 -8.45 -2.05 15.05
C ALA A 62 -9.18 -0.92 14.33
N VAL A 63 -10.43 -1.15 13.98
CA VAL A 63 -11.30 -0.13 13.36
C VAL A 63 -12.40 0.24 14.32
N SER A 64 -12.53 1.54 14.62
CA SER A 64 -13.62 2.05 15.44
C SER A 64 -14.93 1.99 14.66
N SER A 65 -15.81 1.05 15.03
CA SER A 65 -17.15 0.93 14.45
C SER A 65 -17.97 2.20 14.65
N HIS A 66 -17.87 2.82 15.84
CA HIS A 66 -18.52 4.09 16.14
C HIS A 66 -17.99 5.22 15.24
N GLY A 67 -16.67 5.34 15.09
CA GLY A 67 -16.06 6.38 14.25
C GLY A 67 -16.49 6.25 12.79
N VAL A 68 -16.43 5.03 12.24
CA VAL A 68 -16.83 4.76 10.86
C VAL A 68 -18.33 5.02 10.63
N ALA A 69 -19.19 4.50 11.52
CA ALA A 69 -20.63 4.71 11.42
C ALA A 69 -20.97 6.20 11.53
N TRP A 70 -20.33 6.91 12.45
CA TRP A 70 -20.52 8.34 12.63
C TRP A 70 -20.14 9.15 11.38
N THR A 71 -18.99 8.86 10.77
CA THR A 71 -18.55 9.52 9.54
C THR A 71 -19.52 9.28 8.36
N VAL A 72 -19.96 8.03 8.17
CA VAL A 72 -20.94 7.69 7.13
C VAL A 72 -22.26 8.43 7.36
N ASN A 73 -22.77 8.37 8.59
CA ASN A 73 -24.03 8.98 8.97
C ASN A 73 -23.98 10.51 8.83
N HIS A 74 -22.87 11.15 9.20
CA HIS A 74 -22.68 12.60 9.04
C HIS A 74 -22.95 13.04 7.59
N CYS A 75 -22.37 12.35 6.60
CA CYS A 75 -22.63 12.69 5.20
C CYS A 75 -24.09 12.39 4.79
N LEU A 76 -24.65 11.27 5.22
CA LEU A 76 -26.03 10.89 4.87
C LEU A 76 -27.07 11.86 5.45
N TYR A 77 -26.92 12.27 6.71
CA TYR A 77 -27.82 13.20 7.37
C TYR A 77 -27.68 14.64 6.85
N LYS A 78 -26.45 15.10 6.56
CA LYS A 78 -26.26 16.41 5.92
C LYS A 78 -26.94 16.47 4.54
N LYS A 79 -26.89 15.37 3.77
CA LYS A 79 -27.61 15.26 2.49
C LYS A 79 -29.14 15.31 2.67
N ALA A 80 -29.65 14.81 3.79
CA ALA A 80 -31.07 14.89 4.15
C ALA A 80 -31.51 16.26 4.72
N GLY A 81 -30.62 17.26 4.77
CA GLY A 81 -30.93 18.58 5.35
C GLY A 81 -31.08 18.58 6.88
N ALA A 82 -30.73 17.48 7.56
CA ALA A 82 -30.82 17.38 9.00
C ALA A 82 -29.67 18.15 9.67
N ARG A 83 -29.99 18.95 10.69
CA ARG A 83 -29.00 19.68 11.51
C ARG A 83 -28.32 18.68 12.46
N TRP A 84 -27.17 18.13 12.05
CA TRP A 84 -26.38 17.24 12.90
C TRP A 84 -25.58 18.04 13.95
N ARG A 85 -25.68 17.68 15.23
CA ARG A 85 -25.19 18.48 16.37
C ARG A 85 -23.68 18.35 16.62
N TYR A 86 -23.05 17.27 16.18
CA TYR A 86 -21.60 17.11 16.19
C TYR A 86 -21.08 17.13 14.76
N ALA A 87 -20.64 18.30 14.30
CA ALA A 87 -19.93 18.37 13.05
C ALA A 87 -18.46 18.00 13.32
N LEU A 88 -17.90 17.07 12.53
CA LEU A 88 -16.55 17.31 12.03
C LEU A 88 -16.63 18.68 11.35
N ASN A 89 -16.27 19.74 12.06
CA ASN A 89 -16.08 21.05 11.45
C ASN A 89 -14.76 21.05 10.66
N ASP A 90 -14.51 19.98 9.90
CA ASP A 90 -13.48 19.93 8.88
C ASP A 90 -14.16 20.19 7.53
N PRO A 91 -14.19 21.46 7.07
CA PRO A 91 -14.79 21.81 5.80
C PRO A 91 -14.06 21.18 4.61
N HIS A 92 -12.83 20.69 4.76
CA HIS A 92 -12.15 19.95 3.70
C HIS A 92 -12.68 18.52 3.60
N PHE A 93 -12.82 17.83 4.73
CA PHE A 93 -13.39 16.49 4.79
C PHE A 93 -14.78 16.44 4.13
N ASP A 94 -15.66 17.36 4.52
CA ASP A 94 -17.02 17.41 4.00
C ASP A 94 -17.07 17.70 2.49
N LYS A 95 -16.19 18.59 2.00
CA LYS A 95 -16.09 18.92 0.58
C LYS A 95 -15.67 17.71 -0.25
N VAL A 96 -14.76 16.89 0.26
CA VAL A 96 -14.23 15.74 -0.48
C VAL A 96 -15.18 14.55 -0.42
N VAL A 97 -15.70 14.24 0.77
CA VAL A 97 -16.41 12.99 1.04
C VAL A 97 -17.93 13.14 0.93
N CYS A 98 -18.50 14.29 1.33
CA CYS A 98 -19.95 14.45 1.41
C CYS A 98 -20.57 15.27 0.24
N TYR A 99 -19.96 16.40 -0.19
CA TYR A 99 -20.64 17.40 -1.03
C TYR A 99 -20.43 17.33 -2.55
N ARG A 100 -19.55 16.46 -3.08
CA ARG A 100 -19.40 16.32 -4.54
C ARG A 100 -20.63 15.63 -5.14
N ARG A 101 -20.83 15.75 -6.47
CA ARG A 101 -21.84 14.96 -7.21
C ARG A 101 -21.74 13.46 -6.88
N ASP A 102 -20.51 13.00 -6.62
CA ASP A 102 -20.16 11.64 -6.24
C ASP A 102 -19.97 11.43 -4.73
N GLY A 103 -20.49 12.31 -3.88
CA GLY A 103 -20.40 12.18 -2.43
C GLY A 103 -21.06 10.91 -1.88
N MET A 104 -20.93 10.71 -0.56
CA MET A 104 -21.42 9.51 0.11
C MET A 104 -22.93 9.29 -0.12
N THR A 105 -23.28 8.08 -0.58
CA THR A 105 -24.66 7.57 -0.69
C THR A 105 -24.80 6.32 0.15
N LEU A 106 -26.03 5.85 0.40
CA LEU A 106 -26.25 4.60 1.13
C LEU A 106 -25.60 3.40 0.42
N GLU A 107 -25.67 3.35 -0.91
CA GLU A 107 -25.02 2.32 -1.72
C GLU A 107 -23.49 2.35 -1.57
N LYS A 108 -22.88 3.54 -1.70
CA LYS A 108 -21.43 3.71 -1.52
C LYS A 108 -20.98 3.39 -0.10
N ALA A 109 -21.78 3.75 0.91
CA ALA A 109 -21.53 3.41 2.29
C ALA A 109 -21.56 1.89 2.51
N ASN A 110 -22.58 1.21 1.99
CA ASN A 110 -22.68 -0.25 2.07
C ASN A 110 -21.51 -0.95 1.37
N LEU A 111 -21.10 -0.46 0.19
CA LEU A 111 -19.93 -0.96 -0.52
C LEU A 111 -18.64 -0.74 0.28
N PHE A 112 -18.47 0.45 0.85
CA PHE A 112 -17.31 0.78 1.68
C PHE A 112 -17.18 -0.15 2.88
N LEU A 113 -18.26 -0.27 3.66
CA LEU A 113 -18.29 -1.05 4.91
C LEU A 113 -18.11 -2.55 4.68
N ASN A 114 -18.79 -3.10 3.67
CA ASN A 114 -18.87 -4.55 3.51
C ASN A 114 -17.83 -5.13 2.54
N LYS A 115 -17.21 -4.29 1.70
CA LYS A 115 -16.26 -4.76 0.67
C LYS A 115 -14.92 -4.06 0.75
N ILE A 116 -14.90 -2.73 0.61
CA ILE A 116 -13.65 -1.97 0.44
C ILE A 116 -12.83 -1.98 1.74
N LEU A 117 -13.44 -1.64 2.87
CA LEU A 117 -12.76 -1.53 4.15
C LEU A 117 -12.18 -2.89 4.61
N PRO A 118 -12.94 -4.01 4.60
CA PRO A 118 -12.38 -5.33 4.92
C PRO A 118 -11.25 -5.75 3.98
N ALA A 119 -11.39 -5.51 2.68
CA ALA A 119 -10.36 -5.84 1.70
C ALA A 119 -9.08 -5.04 1.94
N ALA A 120 -9.19 -3.74 2.21
CA ALA A 120 -8.03 -2.91 2.53
C ALA A 120 -7.30 -3.40 3.79
N ILE A 121 -8.05 -3.74 4.85
CA ILE A 121 -7.48 -4.30 6.08
C ILE A 121 -6.74 -5.61 5.81
N SER A 122 -7.34 -6.55 5.06
CA SER A 122 -6.71 -7.83 4.70
C SER A 122 -5.44 -7.61 3.86
N LEU A 123 -5.49 -6.72 2.86
CA LEU A 123 -4.32 -6.41 2.03
C LEU A 123 -3.13 -5.91 2.86
N HIS A 124 -3.39 -5.09 3.89
CA HIS A 124 -2.34 -4.61 4.79
C HIS A 124 -1.91 -5.67 5.81
N ALA A 125 -2.85 -6.40 6.40
CA ALA A 125 -2.58 -7.45 7.39
C ALA A 125 -1.73 -8.60 6.80
N GLU A 126 -1.94 -8.95 5.53
CA GLU A 126 -1.21 -10.03 4.85
C GLU A 126 0.23 -9.63 4.47
N ARG A 127 0.47 -8.34 4.21
CA ARG A 127 1.77 -7.85 3.70
C ARG A 127 2.66 -7.25 4.77
N LEU A 128 2.07 -6.66 5.81
CA LEU A 128 2.80 -5.95 6.84
C LEU A 128 2.95 -6.82 8.09
N LYS A 129 4.20 -7.08 8.46
CA LYS A 129 4.55 -7.66 9.77
C LYS A 129 5.10 -6.56 10.67
N VAL A 130 4.81 -6.66 11.96
CA VAL A 130 5.25 -5.74 13.00
C VAL A 130 5.85 -6.52 14.17
N LYS A 131 6.88 -5.96 14.81
CA LYS A 131 7.24 -6.35 16.17
C LYS A 131 6.18 -5.77 17.09
N ARG A 132 5.48 -6.63 17.84
CA ARG A 132 4.49 -6.17 18.80
C ARG A 132 5.19 -5.90 20.13
N GLU A 133 4.94 -4.73 20.68
CA GLU A 133 5.21 -4.47 22.09
C GLU A 133 4.14 -5.20 22.91
N SER A 134 4.59 -6.06 23.82
CA SER A 134 3.76 -6.83 24.74
C SER A 134 3.47 -6.06 26.01
#